data_AF-A0A3A8THU0-F1
#
_entry.id   AF-A0A3A8THU0-F1
#
_cell.length_a   1.000
_cell.length_b   1.000
_cell.length_c   1.000
_cell.angle_alpha   90.00
_cell.angle_beta   90.00
_cell.angle_gamma   90.00
#
_symmetry.space_group_name_H-M   'P 1'
#
loop_
_entity.id
_entity.type
_entity.pdbx_description
1 polymer ?
#
loop_
_entity_poly.entity_id
_entity_poly.type
_entity_poly.pdbx_seq_one_letter_code
_entity_poly.pdbx_strand_id
1 'polypeptide(L)'
;MSSAKWLLLAALAFACGASAASPVPTYQTQILEGWTVRIDERLLTSANKPATNKALVLLAAQLKDVVRIVPAGPVAQLRKVTLWLSPPYPNEDPRATYHVS
;
A
#
# COMPACT_ATOMS: atom_id res chain seq x y z
N MET A 1 18.83 -69.59 7.40
CA MET A 1 19.03 -68.55 6.37
C MET A 1 17.86 -67.58 6.46
N SER A 2 18.19 -66.31 6.73
CA SER A 2 17.48 -65.02 6.72
C SER A 2 15.97 -64.96 6.38
N SER A 3 15.15 -64.05 6.92
CA SER A 3 15.41 -62.61 7.04
C SER A 3 14.52 -61.93 8.08
N ALA A 4 15.12 -60.94 8.75
CA ALA A 4 14.51 -60.04 9.71
C ALA A 4 13.43 -59.14 9.07
N LYS A 5 12.25 -59.08 9.71
CA LYS A 5 11.21 -58.08 9.46
C LYS A 5 11.74 -56.70 9.87
N TRP A 6 12.18 -55.92 8.89
CA TRP A 6 12.57 -54.53 9.08
C TRP A 6 11.34 -53.64 9.20
N LEU A 7 11.18 -53.05 10.38
CA LEU A 7 10.42 -51.83 10.64
C LEU A 7 10.94 -50.73 9.72
N LEU A 8 10.09 -50.11 8.89
CA LEU A 8 10.37 -48.79 8.32
C LEU A 8 9.14 -47.89 8.41
N LEU A 9 9.28 -46.91 9.30
CA LEU A 9 8.45 -45.71 9.45
C LEU A 9 8.37 -44.95 8.13
N ALA A 10 7.16 -44.60 7.67
CA ALA A 10 6.98 -43.57 6.66
C ALA A 10 6.91 -42.20 7.35
N ALA A 11 7.98 -41.42 7.21
CA ALA A 11 8.09 -40.07 7.72
C ALA A 11 7.12 -39.13 6.99
N LEU A 12 6.26 -38.45 7.76
CA LEU A 12 5.40 -37.37 7.28
C LEU A 12 6.33 -36.19 6.92
N ALA A 13 6.48 -35.90 5.63
CA ALA A 13 7.28 -34.77 5.16
C ALA A 13 6.60 -33.45 5.58
N PHE A 14 7.20 -32.75 6.53
CA PHE A 14 6.83 -31.39 6.90
C PHE A 14 7.32 -30.46 5.79
N ALA A 15 6.46 -30.16 4.82
CA ALA A 15 6.73 -29.15 3.80
C ALA A 15 6.77 -27.78 4.49
N CYS A 16 7.97 -27.32 4.81
CA CYS A 16 8.22 -25.97 5.32
C CYS A 16 7.97 -24.99 4.16
N GLY A 17 6.75 -24.47 4.05
CA GLY A 17 6.43 -23.40 3.11
C GLY A 17 7.19 -22.14 3.52
N ALA A 18 8.25 -21.81 2.78
CA ALA A 18 8.94 -20.54 2.93
C ALA A 18 7.97 -19.41 2.55
N SER A 19 7.43 -18.71 3.55
CA SER A 19 6.63 -17.51 3.34
C SER A 19 7.54 -16.43 2.79
N ALA A 20 7.50 -16.21 1.47
CA ALA A 20 8.22 -15.11 0.84
C ALA A 20 7.73 -13.79 1.45
N ALA A 21 8.65 -12.99 2.00
CA ALA A 21 8.33 -11.66 2.47
C ALA A 21 7.75 -10.85 1.30
N SER A 22 6.66 -10.12 1.55
CA SER A 22 6.09 -9.25 0.53
C SER A 22 7.13 -8.18 0.16
N PRO A 23 7.33 -7.89 -1.13
CA PRO A 23 8.30 -6.88 -1.54
C PRO A 23 7.94 -5.53 -0.93
N VAL A 24 8.96 -4.79 -0.48
CA VAL A 24 8.79 -3.42 0.03
C VAL A 24 8.21 -2.56 -1.11
N PRO A 25 7.06 -1.89 -0.91
CA PRO A 25 6.47 -1.08 -1.96
C PRO A 25 7.38 0.07 -2.39
N THR A 26 7.45 0.30 -3.70
CA THR A 26 8.07 1.47 -4.31
C THR A 26 7.01 2.54 -4.58
N TYR A 27 7.42 3.81 -4.55
CA TYR A 27 6.50 4.93 -4.67
C TYR A 27 7.01 6.00 -5.63
N GLN A 28 6.09 6.53 -6.43
CA GLN A 28 6.26 7.76 -7.17
C GLN A 28 5.77 8.95 -6.34
N THR A 29 6.54 10.04 -6.35
CA THR A 29 6.18 11.27 -5.64
C THR A 29 5.57 12.28 -6.60
N GLN A 30 4.44 12.86 -6.21
CA GLN A 30 3.82 14.00 -6.88
C GLN A 30 3.49 15.10 -5.87
N ILE A 31 3.38 16.34 -6.35
CA ILE A 31 2.94 17.48 -5.54
C ILE A 31 1.54 17.87 -5.99
N LEU A 32 0.56 17.82 -5.09
CA LEU A 32 -0.82 18.26 -5.34
C LEU A 32 -1.19 19.35 -4.35
N GLU A 33 -1.54 20.54 -4.84
CA GLU A 33 -1.96 21.68 -4.00
C GLU A 33 -0.98 22.01 -2.85
N GLY A 34 0.31 21.68 -3.03
CA GLY A 34 1.38 21.88 -2.04
C GLY A 34 1.57 20.73 -1.03
N TRP A 35 0.81 19.64 -1.13
CA TRP A 35 1.06 18.39 -0.40
C TRP A 35 1.96 17.45 -1.19
N THR A 36 2.84 16.75 -0.47
CA THR A 36 3.56 15.59 -1.00
C THR A 36 2.63 14.38 -1.03
N VAL A 37 2.43 13.80 -2.21
CA VAL A 37 1.64 12.59 -2.41
C VAL A 37 2.56 11.48 -2.90
N ARG A 38 2.62 10.37 -2.16
CA ARG A 38 3.36 9.16 -2.52
C ARG A 38 2.40 8.11 -3.05
N ILE A 39 2.58 7.74 -4.31
CA ILE A 39 1.70 6.82 -5.03
C ILE A 39 2.43 5.50 -5.20
N ASP A 40 1.86 4.43 -4.66
CA ASP A 40 2.39 3.07 -4.83
C ASP A 40 2.44 2.73 -6.33
N GLU A 41 3.58 2.25 -6.82
CA GLU A 41 3.79 1.97 -8.24
C GLU A 41 2.82 0.92 -8.80
N ARG A 42 2.24 0.05 -7.96
CA ARG A 42 1.20 -0.91 -8.38
C ARG A 42 -0.05 -0.21 -8.90
N LEU A 43 -0.32 1.02 -8.46
CA LEU A 43 -1.44 1.84 -8.95
C LEU A 43 -1.15 2.51 -10.30
N LEU A 44 0.10 2.50 -10.76
CA LEU A 44 0.52 3.15 -12.00
C LEU A 44 0.57 2.19 -13.20
N THR A 45 0.28 0.91 -12.97
CA THR A 45 0.13 -0.10 -14.04
C THR A 45 -0.99 0.28 -15.01
N SER A 46 -0.92 -0.19 -16.25
CA SER A 46 -1.93 0.13 -17.28
C SER A 46 -3.35 -0.23 -16.87
N ALA A 47 -3.53 -1.29 -16.07
CA ALA A 47 -4.84 -1.71 -15.57
C ALA A 47 -5.43 -0.71 -14.57
N ASN A 48 -4.60 -0.12 -13.70
CA ASN A 48 -5.05 0.76 -12.61
C ASN A 48 -5.01 2.25 -13.00
N LYS A 49 -4.17 2.63 -13.98
CA LYS A 49 -3.90 4.02 -14.36
C LYS A 49 -5.14 4.89 -14.60
N PRO A 50 -6.21 4.43 -15.28
CA PRO A 50 -7.42 5.25 -15.44
C PRO A 50 -8.09 5.60 -14.10
N ALA A 51 -8.19 4.64 -13.19
CA ALA A 51 -8.76 4.86 -11.86
C ALA A 51 -7.85 5.75 -11.00
N THR A 52 -6.54 5.53 -11.04
CA THR A 52 -5.55 6.35 -10.35
C THR A 52 -5.60 7.79 -10.82
N ASN A 53 -5.67 8.04 -12.13
CA ASN A 53 -5.80 9.39 -12.67
C ASN A 53 -7.07 10.08 -12.17
N LYS A 54 -8.21 9.38 -12.16
CA LYS A 54 -9.47 9.90 -11.61
C LYS A 54 -9.34 10.22 -10.13
N ALA A 55 -8.71 9.34 -9.35
CA ALA A 55 -8.47 9.55 -7.93
C ALA A 55 -7.61 10.80 -7.67
N LEU A 56 -6.55 11.02 -8.46
CA LEU A 56 -5.69 12.20 -8.33
C LEU A 56 -6.43 13.51 -8.65
N VAL A 57 -7.33 13.51 -9.65
CA VAL A 57 -8.17 14.67 -9.95
C VAL A 57 -9.12 14.98 -8.79
N LEU A 58 -9.78 13.96 -8.23
CA LEU A 58 -10.68 14.13 -7.08
C LEU A 58 -9.94 14.59 -5.83
N LEU A 59 -8.77 14.01 -5.56
CA LEU A 59 -7.93 14.41 -4.44
C LEU A 59 -7.47 15.87 -4.57
N ALA A 60 -7.01 16.28 -5.75
CA ALA A 60 -6.62 17.68 -5.99
C ALA A 60 -7.79 18.64 -5.74
N ALA A 61 -9.00 18.30 -6.20
CA ALA A 61 -10.20 19.11 -5.93
C ALA A 61 -10.49 19.24 -4.42
N GLN A 62 -10.41 18.14 -3.67
CA GLN A 62 -10.60 18.16 -2.22
C GLN A 62 -9.52 18.98 -1.49
N LEU A 63 -8.24 18.83 -1.87
CA LEU A 63 -7.16 19.62 -1.29
C LEU A 63 -7.29 21.11 -1.61
N LYS A 64 -7.77 21.45 -2.81
CA LYS A 64 -8.07 22.84 -3.18
C LYS A 64 -9.18 23.44 -2.31
N ASP A 65 -10.21 22.66 -1.98
CA ASP A 65 -11.26 23.11 -1.06
C ASP A 65 -10.71 23.35 0.35
N VAL A 66 -9.80 22.49 0.83
CA VAL A 66 -9.09 22.72 2.12
C VAL A 66 -8.32 24.04 2.07
N VAL A 67 -7.56 24.30 1.02
CA VAL A 67 -6.80 25.56 0.86
C VAL A 67 -7.74 26.78 0.82
N ARG A 68 -8.93 26.65 0.24
CA ARG A 68 -9.92 27.73 0.15
C ARG A 68 -10.51 28.09 1.52
N ILE A 69 -10.76 27.09 2.38
CA ILE A 69 -11.55 27.26 3.60
C ILE A 69 -10.65 27.47 4.83
N VAL A 70 -9.45 26.90 4.83
CA VAL A 70 -8.54 26.95 5.99
C VAL A 70 -7.55 28.11 5.84
N PRO A 71 -7.28 28.90 6.90
CA PRO A 71 -6.31 29.99 6.84
C PRO A 71 -4.90 29.52 6.45
N ALA A 72 -4.13 30.41 5.82
CA ALA A 72 -2.82 30.08 5.24
C ALA A 72 -1.81 29.49 6.24
N GLY A 73 -1.79 29.97 7.49
CA GLY A 73 -0.88 29.47 8.52
C GLY A 73 -1.10 27.98 8.84
N PRO A 74 -2.32 27.57 9.25
CA PRO A 74 -2.68 26.16 9.41
C PRO A 74 -2.49 25.33 8.14
N VAL A 75 -2.85 25.83 6.94
CA VAL A 75 -2.60 25.12 5.67
C VAL A 75 -1.13 24.78 5.49
N ALA A 76 -0.22 25.70 5.84
CA ALA A 76 1.22 25.45 5.76
C ALA A 76 1.68 24.31 6.70
N GLN A 77 1.01 24.09 7.84
CA GLN A 77 1.28 22.94 8.70
C GLN A 77 0.69 21.65 8.13
N LEU A 78 -0.54 21.70 7.62
CA LEU A 78 -1.20 20.53 7.02
C LEU A 78 -0.41 19.98 5.82
N ARG A 79 0.19 20.84 5.00
CA ARG A 79 1.03 20.46 3.84
C ARG A 79 2.29 19.68 4.21
N LYS A 80 2.71 19.70 5.48
CA LYS A 80 3.86 18.89 5.95
C LYS A 80 3.51 17.40 6.03
N VAL A 81 2.24 17.05 6.09
CA VAL A 81 1.78 15.66 6.11
C VAL A 81 1.93 15.07 4.71
N THR A 82 2.68 13.97 4.60
CA THR A 82 2.75 13.19 3.37
C THR A 82 1.50 12.34 3.23
N LEU A 83 0.83 12.44 2.08
CA LEU A 83 -0.33 11.62 1.75
C LEU A 83 0.14 10.37 0.99
N TRP A 84 -0.41 9.21 1.33
CA TRP A 84 -0.06 7.94 0.70
C TRP A 84 -1.26 7.38 -0.04
N LEU A 85 -1.08 7.07 -1.32
CA LEU A 85 -2.07 6.38 -2.13
C LEU A 85 -1.60 4.95 -2.36
N SER A 86 -2.27 4.02 -1.67
CA SER A 86 -1.95 2.59 -1.66
C SER A 86 -3.10 1.78 -2.27
N PRO A 87 -2.85 0.58 -2.80
CA PRO A 87 -3.90 -0.39 -3.06
C PRO A 87 -4.68 -0.74 -1.79
N PRO A 88 -5.91 -1.26 -1.89
CA PRO A 88 -6.66 -1.75 -0.74
C PRO A 88 -5.84 -2.79 0.05
N TYR A 89 -5.85 -2.67 1.39
CA TYR A 89 -5.25 -3.67 2.25
C TYR A 89 -6.15 -4.91 2.34
N PRO A 90 -5.56 -6.13 2.35
CA PRO A 90 -6.34 -7.34 2.56
C PRO A 90 -7.08 -7.28 3.90
N ASN A 91 -8.38 -7.61 3.88
CA ASN A 91 -9.25 -7.65 5.06
C ASN A 91 -9.52 -6.30 5.74
N GLU A 92 -9.25 -5.19 5.07
CA GLU A 92 -9.60 -3.86 5.55
C GLU A 92 -10.52 -3.14 4.56
N ASP A 93 -11.54 -2.44 5.06
CA ASP A 93 -12.37 -1.62 4.18
C ASP A 93 -11.58 -0.40 3.68
N PRO A 94 -11.74 0.00 2.41
CA PRO A 94 -11.09 1.19 1.87
C PRO A 94 -11.45 2.45 2.65
N ARG A 95 -10.45 3.08 3.26
CA ARG A 95 -10.61 4.32 4.03
C ARG A 95 -9.29 5.10 4.07
N ALA A 96 -9.37 6.40 4.38
CA ALA A 96 -8.19 7.18 4.71
C ALA A 96 -7.83 6.94 6.17
N THR A 97 -6.67 6.35 6.42
CA THR A 97 -6.16 6.02 7.75
C THR A 97 -4.80 6.62 7.99
N TYR A 98 -4.56 7.05 9.24
CA TYR A 98 -3.22 7.38 9.68
C TYR A 98 -2.47 6.08 9.96
N HIS A 99 -1.31 5.91 9.32
CA HIS A 99 -0.39 4.81 9.60
C HIS A 99 0.83 5.39 10.32
N VAL A 100 1.19 4.80 11.46
CA VAL A 100 2.48 5.09 12.10
C VAL A 100 3.57 4.54 11.18
N SER A 101 4.35 5.45 10.62
CA SER A 101 5.54 5.15 9.81
C SER A 101 6.71 4.71 10.68
#